data_AF-A0A921S6P2-F1
#
_entry.id   AF-A0A921S6P2-F1
#
_cell.length_a   1.000
_cell.length_b   1.000
_cell.length_c   1.000
_cell.angle_alpha   90.00
_cell.angle_beta   90.00
_cell.angle_gamma   90.00
#
_symmetry.space_group_name_H-M   'P 1'
#
loop_
_entity.id
_entity.type
_entity.pdbx_description
1 polymer ?
#
loop_
_entity_poly.entity_id
_entity_poly.type
_entity_poly.pdbx_seq_one_letter_code
_entity_poly.pdbx_strand_id
1 'polypeptide(L)'
;MATSSVLPLHLPSCARRASTALRASAAPAAATATATTAQSLEESFGRKGLRFVADPAGGAPTAELSVRNGSSLQLRLGDGLVTSYKPKVYWKDDGCREVLYTVAGKGGVGLVLNEASSSSSAGAGIAAQWSLVDGAEWTVRDADSDSYDAVQVELGCTKGKLDISYVVTLYGVSMATAVIVRNTGTKPVELTGAVLSHIKFDKRGGTAVEGLRGCSYCSQPPPAAGFSLLSPAEAMMREDPGWFSGGGEEPRQGVWTVEEDMYTVLKKKVSRVYAAPPEERKKRVYSTAPSKFTTIDQYSGLGFRLVRMGFEDMYLCSPGGMYEKFGKDYFLCTGMASMLVPVVVNPGEEWKAAQVIEHDNL
;
A
#
# COMPACT_ATOMS: atom_id res chain seq x y z
N MET A 1 34.58 -10.00 0.75
CA MET A 1 34.05 -11.12 -0.05
C MET A 1 32.56 -10.93 -0.15
N ALA A 2 32.08 -10.57 -1.35
CA ALA A 2 30.69 -10.22 -1.60
C ALA A 2 29.97 -11.45 -2.18
N THR A 3 28.85 -11.82 -1.57
CA THR A 3 27.89 -12.77 -2.15
C THR A 3 26.58 -12.03 -2.32
N SER A 4 26.39 -11.43 -3.49
CA SER A 4 25.09 -10.95 -3.94
C SER A 4 24.24 -12.17 -4.33
N SER A 5 23.22 -12.46 -3.52
CA SER A 5 22.13 -13.34 -3.92
C SER A 5 21.05 -12.46 -4.56
N VAL A 6 20.97 -12.52 -5.89
CA VAL A 6 19.89 -11.90 -6.66
C VAL A 6 19.02 -13.06 -7.13
N LEU A 7 17.88 -13.28 -6.49
CA LEU A 7 16.86 -14.19 -7.00
C LEU A 7 16.13 -13.48 -8.16
N PRO A 8 16.06 -14.08 -9.36
CA PRO A 8 15.28 -13.51 -10.45
C PRO A 8 13.79 -13.80 -10.21
N LEU A 9 12.98 -12.76 -10.15
CA LEU A 9 11.53 -12.87 -10.29
C LEU A 9 11.22 -13.17 -11.77
N HIS A 10 11.06 -14.45 -12.11
CA HIS A 10 10.58 -14.88 -13.42
C HIS A 10 9.04 -14.85 -13.44
N LEU A 11 8.47 -13.92 -14.20
CA LEU A 11 7.04 -13.93 -14.55
C LEU A 11 6.85 -14.73 -15.85
N PRO A 12 5.94 -15.72 -15.91
CA PRO A 12 5.62 -16.42 -17.15
C PRO A 12 4.87 -15.49 -18.12
N SER A 13 5.21 -15.58 -19.41
CA SER A 13 4.45 -14.96 -20.50
C SER A 13 3.24 -15.83 -20.84
N CYS A 14 2.02 -15.28 -20.77
CA CYS A 14 0.80 -15.99 -21.17
C CYS A 14 0.04 -15.23 -22.27
N ALA A 15 -0.33 -15.97 -23.32
CA ALA A 15 -0.99 -15.48 -24.52
C ALA A 15 -2.50 -15.26 -24.31
N ARG A 16 -3.03 -14.18 -24.89
CA ARG A 16 -4.42 -13.73 -24.78
C ARG A 16 -5.41 -14.66 -25.50
N ARG A 17 -6.51 -15.02 -24.84
CA ARG A 17 -7.78 -15.40 -25.49
C ARG A 17 -8.82 -14.31 -25.27
N ALA A 18 -9.51 -13.93 -26.33
CA ALA A 18 -10.60 -12.96 -26.30
C ALA A 18 -11.89 -13.61 -25.79
N SER A 19 -12.62 -12.92 -24.91
CA SER A 19 -13.98 -13.27 -24.51
C SER A 19 -14.91 -12.07 -24.69
N THR A 20 -16.10 -12.38 -25.21
CA THR A 20 -17.15 -11.46 -25.65
C THR A 20 -18.02 -10.96 -24.49
N ALA A 21 -18.37 -9.66 -24.52
CA ALA A 21 -19.23 -9.00 -23.54
C ALA A 21 -20.73 -9.27 -23.77
N LEU A 22 -21.49 -9.45 -22.69
CA LEU A 22 -22.96 -9.47 -22.67
C LEU A 22 -23.47 -8.54 -21.56
N ARG A 23 -24.53 -7.79 -21.86
CA ARG A 23 -25.09 -6.68 -21.05
C ARG A 23 -26.58 -6.91 -20.82
N ALA A 24 -27.09 -6.86 -19.57
CA ALA A 24 -28.50 -6.51 -19.26
C ALA A 24 -28.84 -6.34 -17.76
N SER A 25 -29.39 -5.15 -17.45
CA SER A 25 -30.44 -4.67 -16.49
C SER A 25 -30.75 -5.28 -15.10
N ALA A 26 -30.98 -4.37 -14.14
CA ALA A 26 -31.25 -4.45 -12.67
C ALA A 26 -32.72 -4.78 -12.27
N ALA A 27 -33.15 -5.09 -11.02
CA ALA A 27 -32.62 -5.60 -9.74
C ALA A 27 -33.85 -6.19 -9.00
N PRO A 28 -33.88 -7.48 -8.62
CA PRO A 28 -33.26 -8.05 -7.41
C PRO A 28 -31.97 -8.85 -7.73
N ALA A 29 -31.55 -8.74 -8.99
CA ALA A 29 -30.39 -9.38 -9.58
C ALA A 29 -29.03 -8.99 -8.96
N ALA A 30 -28.93 -8.01 -8.05
CA ALA A 30 -27.63 -7.55 -7.57
C ALA A 30 -26.91 -8.60 -6.69
N ALA A 31 -27.59 -9.19 -5.71
CA ALA A 31 -27.02 -10.25 -4.86
C ALA A 31 -26.81 -11.56 -5.63
N THR A 32 -27.70 -11.87 -6.57
CA THR A 32 -27.56 -13.04 -7.44
C THR A 32 -26.40 -12.84 -8.43
N ALA A 33 -26.25 -11.65 -9.02
CA ALA A 33 -25.18 -11.35 -9.98
C ALA A 33 -23.80 -11.29 -9.31
N THR A 34 -23.68 -10.77 -8.09
CA THR A 34 -22.40 -10.83 -7.35
C THR A 34 -22.05 -12.26 -6.95
N ALA A 35 -23.04 -13.08 -6.56
CA ALA A 35 -22.83 -14.50 -6.32
C ALA A 35 -22.40 -15.25 -7.59
N THR A 36 -23.04 -14.99 -8.74
CA THR A 36 -22.65 -15.56 -10.04
C THR A 36 -21.26 -15.09 -10.48
N THR A 37 -20.91 -13.84 -10.19
CA THR A 37 -19.57 -13.29 -10.48
C THR A 37 -18.48 -13.98 -9.66
N ALA A 38 -18.71 -14.17 -8.35
CA ALA A 38 -17.78 -14.89 -7.50
C ALA A 38 -17.61 -16.36 -7.93
N GLN A 39 -18.70 -17.04 -8.30
CA GLN A 39 -18.65 -18.40 -8.84
C GLN A 39 -17.84 -18.49 -10.14
N SER A 40 -18.05 -17.56 -11.07
CA SER A 40 -17.30 -17.54 -12.33
C SER A 40 -15.80 -17.27 -12.11
N LEU A 41 -15.46 -16.40 -11.15
CA LEU A 41 -14.07 -16.17 -10.74
C LEU A 41 -13.46 -17.43 -10.11
N GLU A 42 -14.19 -18.12 -9.24
CA GLU A 42 -13.77 -19.38 -8.64
C GLU A 42 -13.51 -20.46 -9.70
N GLU A 43 -14.39 -20.59 -10.69
CA GLU A 43 -14.22 -21.55 -11.79
C GLU A 43 -13.00 -21.22 -12.67
N SER A 44 -12.72 -19.94 -12.89
CA SER A 44 -11.65 -19.49 -13.80
C SER A 44 -10.28 -19.43 -13.13
N PHE A 45 -10.25 -18.95 -11.88
CA PHE A 45 -9.03 -18.58 -11.16
C PHE A 45 -8.89 -19.27 -9.80
N GLY A 46 -9.87 -20.04 -9.36
CA GLY A 46 -9.79 -20.83 -8.12
C GLY A 46 -8.61 -21.80 -8.17
N ARG A 47 -7.84 -21.81 -7.08
CA ARG A 47 -6.64 -22.64 -6.92
C ARG A 47 -6.49 -23.01 -5.45
N LYS A 48 -5.61 -23.97 -5.15
CA LYS A 48 -5.29 -24.30 -3.75
C LYS A 48 -4.75 -23.06 -3.02
N GLY A 49 -5.44 -22.64 -1.96
CA GLY A 49 -5.10 -21.44 -1.21
C GLY A 49 -5.61 -20.13 -1.79
N LEU A 50 -6.39 -20.15 -2.87
CA LEU A 50 -7.07 -18.98 -3.40
C LEU A 50 -8.54 -19.30 -3.66
N ARG A 51 -9.42 -18.55 -3.00
CA ARG A 51 -10.87 -18.65 -3.18
C ARG A 51 -11.50 -17.28 -3.42
N PHE A 52 -12.59 -17.24 -4.16
CA PHE A 52 -13.38 -16.05 -4.42
C PHE A 52 -14.73 -16.15 -3.72
N VAL A 53 -15.08 -15.10 -2.97
CA VAL A 53 -16.27 -15.08 -2.12
C VAL A 53 -17.09 -13.84 -2.45
N ALA A 54 -18.41 -14.00 -2.56
CA ALA A 54 -19.33 -12.88 -2.71
C ALA A 54 -19.40 -12.08 -1.41
N ASP A 55 -19.50 -10.75 -1.51
CA ASP A 55 -19.78 -9.91 -0.35
C ASP A 55 -21.22 -10.18 0.15
N PRO A 56 -21.40 -10.57 1.42
CA PRO A 56 -22.73 -10.77 2.01
C PRO A 56 -23.64 -9.54 1.91
N ALA A 57 -23.06 -8.33 1.85
CA ALA A 57 -23.80 -7.08 1.68
C ALA A 57 -24.11 -6.74 0.22
N GLY A 58 -23.75 -7.61 -0.73
CA GLY A 58 -23.97 -7.41 -2.16
C GLY A 58 -22.96 -6.47 -2.83
N GLY A 59 -21.84 -6.16 -2.17
CA GLY A 59 -20.72 -5.41 -2.74
C GLY A 59 -19.78 -6.26 -3.61
N ALA A 60 -18.60 -5.70 -3.90
CA ALA A 60 -17.62 -6.34 -4.77
C ALA A 60 -17.09 -7.66 -4.16
N PRO A 61 -16.86 -8.72 -4.97
CA PRO A 61 -16.30 -9.96 -4.47
C PRO A 61 -14.93 -9.77 -3.80
N THR A 62 -14.58 -10.70 -2.93
CA THR A 62 -13.31 -10.74 -2.21
C THR A 62 -12.53 -11.98 -2.61
N ALA A 63 -11.24 -11.84 -2.89
CA ALA A 63 -10.31 -12.95 -2.99
C ALA A 63 -9.71 -13.22 -1.60
N GLU A 64 -9.81 -14.45 -1.12
CA GLU A 64 -9.17 -14.90 0.10
C GLU A 64 -7.97 -15.78 -0.26
N LEU A 65 -6.80 -15.37 0.18
CA LEU A 65 -5.54 -16.07 -0.04
C LEU A 65 -5.11 -16.73 1.27
N SER A 66 -4.58 -17.95 1.19
CA SER A 66 -3.96 -18.65 2.31
C SER A 66 -2.75 -19.45 1.83
N VAL A 67 -1.81 -19.69 2.74
CA VAL A 67 -0.61 -20.52 2.48
C VAL A 67 -0.48 -21.62 3.53
N ARG A 68 0.43 -22.58 3.28
CA ARG A 68 0.60 -23.81 4.07
C ARG A 68 0.80 -23.60 5.56
N ASN A 69 1.48 -22.52 5.95
CA ASN A 69 1.73 -22.24 7.35
C ASN A 69 0.52 -21.64 8.10
N GLY A 70 -0.61 -21.43 7.43
CA GLY A 70 -1.83 -20.84 8.00
C GLY A 70 -1.94 -19.33 7.81
N SER A 71 -0.90 -18.66 7.31
CA SER A 71 -1.00 -17.23 6.99
C SER A 71 -2.07 -17.01 5.93
N SER A 72 -2.80 -15.91 6.05
CA SER A 72 -3.91 -15.58 5.14
C SER A 72 -4.04 -14.08 4.92
N LEU A 73 -4.67 -13.69 3.81
CA LEU A 73 -5.08 -12.31 3.57
C LEU A 73 -6.41 -12.26 2.80
N GLN A 74 -7.08 -11.11 2.85
CA GLN A 74 -8.29 -10.83 2.08
C GLN A 74 -8.07 -9.59 1.19
N LEU A 75 -8.43 -9.72 -0.08
CA LEU A 75 -8.32 -8.69 -1.11
C LEU A 75 -9.70 -8.38 -1.67
N ARG A 76 -10.18 -7.16 -1.47
CA ARG A 76 -11.41 -6.67 -2.08
C ARG A 76 -11.15 -6.34 -3.54
N LEU A 77 -11.86 -7.00 -4.44
CA LEU A 77 -11.57 -6.88 -5.87
C LEU A 77 -12.03 -5.55 -6.47
N GLY A 78 -13.06 -4.90 -5.91
CA GLY A 78 -13.65 -3.69 -6.48
C GLY A 78 -12.74 -2.46 -6.46
N ASP A 79 -11.76 -2.41 -5.56
CA ASP A 79 -10.82 -1.30 -5.38
C ASP A 79 -9.36 -1.78 -5.24
N GLY A 80 -9.10 -3.09 -5.32
CA GLY A 80 -7.78 -3.67 -5.12
C GLY A 80 -7.26 -3.50 -3.68
N LEU A 81 -8.13 -3.32 -2.70
CA LEU A 81 -7.73 -3.09 -1.31
C LEU A 81 -7.48 -4.40 -0.57
N VAL A 82 -6.29 -4.59 -0.01
CA VAL A 82 -6.04 -5.68 0.96
C VAL A 82 -6.63 -5.25 2.30
N THR A 83 -7.70 -5.91 2.72
CA THR A 83 -8.48 -5.51 3.91
C THR A 83 -8.09 -6.25 5.18
N SER A 84 -7.44 -7.40 5.06
CA SER A 84 -6.98 -8.22 6.19
C SER A 84 -5.68 -8.92 5.81
N TYR A 85 -4.73 -8.98 6.73
CA TYR A 85 -3.53 -9.81 6.61
C TYR A 85 -3.24 -10.41 7.97
N LYS A 86 -3.21 -11.75 8.00
CA LYS A 86 -3.01 -12.56 9.20
C LYS A 86 -1.80 -13.47 9.02
N PRO A 87 -0.57 -12.94 9.14
CA PRO A 87 0.62 -13.75 9.17
C PRO A 87 0.66 -14.67 10.41
N LYS A 88 1.29 -15.83 10.26
CA LYS A 88 1.72 -16.67 11.38
C LYS A 88 2.98 -16.07 12.02
N VAL A 89 2.77 -15.31 13.08
CA VAL A 89 3.81 -14.54 13.81
C VAL A 89 4.39 -15.26 15.04
N TYR A 90 3.75 -16.35 15.47
CA TYR A 90 4.24 -17.21 16.55
C TYR A 90 4.36 -18.65 16.04
N TRP A 91 5.46 -19.33 16.33
CA TRP A 91 5.69 -20.68 15.83
C TRP A 91 5.20 -21.77 16.77
N LYS A 92 5.11 -21.45 18.07
CA LYS A 92 4.70 -22.42 19.10
C LYS A 92 3.19 -22.66 19.11
N ASP A 93 2.41 -21.66 18.66
CA ASP A 93 0.95 -21.71 18.64
C ASP A 93 0.44 -21.53 17.20
N ASP A 94 -0.83 -21.86 16.96
CA ASP A 94 -1.53 -21.56 15.70
C ASP A 94 -1.91 -20.07 15.57
N GLY A 95 -1.14 -19.20 16.23
CA GLY A 95 -1.43 -17.77 16.39
C GLY A 95 -1.16 -16.97 15.13
N CYS A 96 -2.09 -17.02 14.18
CA CYS A 96 -2.19 -15.99 13.13
C CYS A 96 -2.84 -14.75 13.73
N ARG A 97 -2.26 -13.57 13.48
CA ARG A 97 -2.72 -12.30 14.07
C ARG A 97 -3.05 -11.31 12.98
N GLU A 98 -4.16 -10.57 13.12
CA GLU A 98 -4.46 -9.45 12.24
C GLU A 98 -3.44 -8.32 12.43
N VAL A 99 -2.74 -7.94 11.36
CA VAL A 99 -1.70 -6.90 11.39
C VAL A 99 -2.09 -5.65 10.62
N LEU A 100 -3.15 -5.70 9.81
CA LEU A 100 -3.67 -4.51 9.15
C LEU A 100 -4.78 -3.88 10.01
N TYR A 101 -4.77 -2.56 10.04
CA TYR A 101 -5.85 -1.79 10.62
C TYR A 101 -6.86 -1.47 9.53
N THR A 102 -8.06 -2.05 9.65
CA THR A 102 -9.17 -1.82 8.72
C THR A 102 -10.44 -1.60 9.53
N VAL A 103 -11.17 -0.51 9.24
CA VAL A 103 -12.45 -0.18 9.89
C VAL A 103 -13.40 0.43 8.87
N ALA A 104 -14.67 0.01 8.90
CA ALA A 104 -15.73 0.51 8.01
C ALA A 104 -15.32 0.53 6.52
N GLY A 105 -14.58 -0.49 6.08
CA GLY A 105 -14.13 -0.64 4.70
C GLY A 105 -12.91 0.21 4.29
N LYS A 106 -12.36 1.01 5.21
CA LYS A 106 -11.16 1.85 5.05
C LYS A 106 -9.98 1.28 5.85
N GLY A 107 -8.76 1.68 5.51
CA GLY A 107 -7.52 1.15 6.09
C GLY A 107 -6.83 0.17 5.15
N GLY A 108 -6.21 -0.88 5.67
CA GLY A 108 -5.60 -1.94 4.85
C GLY A 108 -4.39 -1.48 4.02
N VAL A 109 -4.09 -2.22 2.94
CA VAL A 109 -3.04 -1.90 1.95
C VAL A 109 -3.67 -1.61 0.60
N GLY A 110 -3.48 -0.39 0.09
CA GLY A 110 -4.10 0.06 -1.15
C GLY A 110 -3.19 0.87 -2.05
N LEU A 111 -3.51 0.87 -3.34
CA LEU A 111 -2.81 1.61 -4.39
C LEU A 111 -3.44 3.00 -4.58
N VAL A 112 -2.57 4.00 -4.70
CA VAL A 112 -2.92 5.36 -5.11
C VAL A 112 -2.08 5.71 -6.33
N LEU A 113 -2.72 6.15 -7.41
CA LEU A 113 -2.04 6.61 -8.62
C LEU A 113 -2.72 7.87 -9.13
N ASN A 114 -1.95 8.88 -9.49
CA ASN A 114 -2.41 10.16 -9.97
C ASN A 114 -1.57 10.59 -11.17
N GLU A 115 -2.21 11.17 -12.19
CA GLU A 115 -1.50 11.85 -13.26
C GLU A 115 -1.14 13.25 -12.76
N ALA A 116 0.14 13.59 -12.77
CA ALA A 116 0.59 14.92 -12.39
C ALA A 116 0.09 15.92 -13.44
N SER A 117 -0.78 16.84 -13.04
CA SER A 117 -1.16 17.96 -13.90
C SER A 117 -0.02 18.97 -13.98
N SER A 118 0.21 19.55 -15.16
CA SER A 118 1.29 20.49 -15.46
C SER A 118 1.21 21.84 -14.71
N SER A 119 0.42 21.95 -13.64
CA SER A 119 0.17 23.19 -12.90
C SER A 119 0.55 23.16 -11.42
N SER A 120 1.11 22.08 -10.87
CA SER A 120 1.66 22.14 -9.50
C SER A 120 3.06 22.75 -9.52
N SER A 121 3.11 24.08 -9.45
CA SER A 121 4.33 24.81 -9.13
C SER A 121 5.00 24.23 -7.88
N ALA A 122 6.30 23.99 -7.96
CA ALA A 122 7.14 23.53 -6.86
C ALA A 122 6.86 24.34 -5.58
N GLY A 123 6.20 23.73 -4.61
CA GLY A 123 5.87 24.36 -3.31
C GLY A 123 4.39 24.38 -2.95
N ALA A 124 3.46 24.19 -3.89
CA ALA A 124 2.08 23.89 -3.58
C ALA A 124 1.95 22.36 -3.47
N GLY A 125 1.68 21.84 -2.28
CA GLY A 125 1.38 20.41 -2.11
C GLY A 125 0.36 19.96 -3.14
N ILE A 126 0.51 18.72 -3.62
CA ILE A 126 -0.47 18.04 -4.48
C ILE A 126 -1.88 18.43 -4.00
N ALA A 127 -2.55 19.29 -4.77
CA ALA A 127 -3.96 19.59 -4.55
C ALA A 127 -4.67 18.23 -4.47
N ALA A 128 -5.62 18.09 -3.55
CA ALA A 128 -6.30 16.84 -3.23
C ALA A 128 -7.06 16.28 -4.45
N GLN A 129 -6.32 15.74 -5.40
CA GLN A 129 -6.81 15.09 -6.59
C GLN A 129 -7.04 13.64 -6.22
N TRP A 130 -8.24 13.19 -6.55
CA TRP A 130 -8.67 11.84 -6.25
C TRP A 130 -7.90 10.85 -7.13
N SER A 131 -7.56 9.69 -6.57
CA SER A 131 -6.80 8.63 -7.23
C SER A 131 -7.44 8.23 -8.57
N LEU A 132 -6.64 8.06 -9.63
CA LEU A 132 -7.05 7.53 -10.93
C LEU A 132 -7.67 6.12 -10.82
N VAL A 133 -7.21 5.36 -9.84
CA VAL A 133 -7.68 3.98 -9.60
C VAL A 133 -8.93 3.93 -8.73
N ASP A 134 -9.34 5.05 -8.11
CA ASP A 134 -10.59 5.10 -7.36
C ASP A 134 -11.77 5.09 -8.34
N GLY A 135 -12.70 4.15 -8.13
CA GLY A 135 -13.77 3.88 -9.10
C GLY A 135 -13.25 3.28 -10.42
N ALA A 136 -12.06 2.68 -10.44
CA ALA A 136 -11.65 1.81 -11.54
C ALA A 136 -12.40 0.49 -11.50
N GLU A 137 -12.75 0.00 -12.69
CA GLU A 137 -13.27 -1.35 -12.84
C GLU A 137 -12.07 -2.30 -12.88
N TRP A 138 -11.75 -2.86 -11.72
CA TRP A 138 -10.70 -3.87 -11.58
C TRP A 138 -11.22 -5.23 -12.00
N THR A 139 -10.40 -5.95 -12.78
CA THR A 139 -10.68 -7.32 -13.21
C THR A 139 -9.52 -8.23 -12.81
N VAL A 140 -9.82 -9.47 -12.41
CA VAL A 140 -8.79 -10.49 -12.20
C VAL A 140 -8.21 -10.87 -13.56
N ARG A 141 -6.91 -10.69 -13.75
CA ARG A 141 -6.17 -11.02 -14.97
C ARG A 141 -5.55 -12.39 -14.90
N ASP A 142 -4.97 -12.71 -13.75
CA ASP A 142 -4.27 -13.97 -13.53
C ASP A 142 -4.28 -14.35 -12.05
N ALA A 143 -4.03 -15.63 -11.79
CA ALA A 143 -3.90 -16.19 -10.45
C ALA A 143 -2.95 -17.38 -10.46
N ASP A 144 -2.04 -17.41 -9.49
CA ASP A 144 -1.05 -18.46 -9.34
C ASP A 144 -0.99 -18.99 -7.91
N SER A 145 -0.62 -20.26 -7.78
CA SER A 145 -0.40 -20.92 -6.49
C SER A 145 0.76 -21.89 -6.63
N ASP A 146 1.93 -21.46 -6.14
CA ASP A 146 3.11 -22.32 -6.07
C ASP A 146 2.98 -23.23 -4.86
N SER A 147 2.47 -24.43 -5.09
CA SER A 147 2.48 -25.53 -4.13
C SER A 147 1.83 -25.22 -2.77
N TYR A 148 1.00 -24.17 -2.69
CA TYR A 148 0.45 -23.61 -1.44
C TYR A 148 1.50 -22.93 -0.53
N ASP A 149 2.72 -22.69 -1.02
CA ASP A 149 3.79 -21.96 -0.33
C ASP A 149 3.82 -20.46 -0.70
N ALA A 150 3.37 -20.13 -1.92
CA ALA A 150 3.05 -18.78 -2.35
C ALA A 150 1.74 -18.76 -3.15
N VAL A 151 0.90 -17.77 -2.89
CA VAL A 151 -0.37 -17.58 -3.62
C VAL A 151 -0.46 -16.15 -4.12
N GLN A 152 -0.85 -15.98 -5.37
CA GLN A 152 -0.85 -14.70 -6.06
C GLN A 152 -2.16 -14.46 -6.81
N VAL A 153 -2.59 -13.20 -6.83
CA VAL A 153 -3.65 -12.69 -7.71
C VAL A 153 -3.16 -11.44 -8.41
N GLU A 154 -3.33 -11.37 -9.72
CA GLU A 154 -3.14 -10.16 -10.52
C GLU A 154 -4.50 -9.53 -10.83
N LEU A 155 -4.69 -8.30 -10.39
CA LEU A 155 -5.75 -7.44 -10.86
C LEU A 155 -5.23 -6.54 -11.96
N GLY A 156 -6.10 -6.09 -12.84
CA GLY A 156 -5.77 -4.95 -13.66
C GLY A 156 -6.97 -4.15 -14.12
N CYS A 157 -6.67 -2.92 -14.51
CA CYS A 157 -7.62 -1.96 -15.03
C CYS A 157 -6.96 -1.10 -16.10
N THR A 158 -7.78 -0.41 -16.89
CA THR A 158 -7.30 0.54 -17.90
C THR A 158 -7.94 1.89 -17.65
N LYS A 159 -7.12 2.93 -17.55
CA LYS A 159 -7.57 4.32 -17.35
C LYS A 159 -6.92 5.20 -18.40
N GLY A 160 -7.73 5.70 -19.32
CA GLY A 160 -7.23 6.48 -20.46
C GLY A 160 -6.25 5.67 -21.30
N LYS A 161 -4.98 6.10 -21.30
CA LYS A 161 -3.89 5.45 -22.05
C LYS A 161 -2.96 4.60 -21.16
N LEU A 162 -3.30 4.45 -19.89
CA LEU A 162 -2.54 3.66 -18.93
C LEU A 162 -3.20 2.31 -18.72
N ASP A 163 -2.41 1.26 -18.91
CA ASP A 163 -2.74 -0.09 -18.55
C ASP A 163 -2.05 -0.42 -17.23
N ILE A 164 -2.83 -0.73 -16.20
CA ILE A 164 -2.37 -0.85 -14.82
C ILE A 164 -2.63 -2.28 -14.36
N SER A 165 -1.58 -2.97 -13.93
CA SER A 165 -1.67 -4.23 -13.20
C SER A 165 -1.27 -4.03 -11.73
N TYR A 166 -2.03 -4.64 -10.83
CA TYR A 166 -1.76 -4.67 -9.40
C TYR A 166 -1.74 -6.13 -8.93
N VAL A 167 -0.56 -6.59 -8.53
CA VAL A 167 -0.31 -7.97 -8.13
C VAL A 167 -0.23 -8.02 -6.61
N VAL A 168 -0.98 -8.93 -6.01
CA VAL A 168 -0.93 -9.21 -4.57
C VAL A 168 -0.48 -10.65 -4.37
N THR A 169 0.61 -10.83 -3.62
CA THR A 169 1.21 -12.13 -3.36
C THR A 169 1.33 -12.37 -1.87
N LEU A 170 0.85 -13.52 -1.40
CA LEU A 170 1.02 -14.02 -0.05
C LEU A 170 2.09 -15.09 -0.01
N TYR A 171 3.06 -14.93 0.88
CA TYR A 171 4.09 -15.91 1.21
C TYR A 171 3.92 -16.35 2.67
N GLY A 172 4.65 -17.40 3.07
CA GLY A 172 4.66 -17.86 4.46
C GLY A 172 5.10 -16.78 5.47
N VAL A 173 6.09 -15.96 5.11
CA VAL A 173 6.71 -14.97 6.03
C VAL A 173 6.50 -13.50 5.63
N SER A 174 5.73 -13.26 4.56
CA SER A 174 5.53 -11.91 4.04
C SER A 174 4.30 -11.82 3.15
N MET A 175 3.83 -10.61 2.91
CA MET A 175 2.99 -10.29 1.76
C MET A 175 3.70 -9.26 0.88
N ALA A 176 3.46 -9.32 -0.42
CA ALA A 176 3.97 -8.36 -1.37
C ALA A 176 2.83 -7.78 -2.20
N THR A 177 2.94 -6.51 -2.54
CA THR A 177 2.11 -5.86 -3.55
C THR A 177 3.03 -5.27 -4.60
N ALA A 178 2.69 -5.44 -5.87
CA ALA A 178 3.44 -4.88 -6.99
C ALA A 178 2.51 -4.14 -7.93
N VAL A 179 3.00 -3.04 -8.48
CA VAL A 179 2.29 -2.17 -9.40
C VAL A 179 3.08 -2.16 -10.69
N ILE A 180 2.39 -2.38 -11.81
CA ILE A 180 2.95 -2.29 -13.15
C ILE A 180 2.08 -1.30 -13.91
N VAL A 181 2.70 -0.24 -14.44
CA VAL A 181 1.99 0.78 -15.24
C VAL A 181 2.63 0.85 -16.61
N ARG A 182 1.83 0.58 -17.63
CA ARG A 182 2.24 0.61 -19.03
C ARG A 182 1.56 1.74 -19.78
N ASN A 183 2.35 2.61 -20.41
CA ASN A 183 1.83 3.71 -21.21
C ASN A 183 1.58 3.24 -22.64
N THR A 184 0.31 3.02 -22.98
CA THR A 184 -0.12 2.63 -24.34
C THR A 184 -0.36 3.83 -25.26
N GLY A 185 -0.09 5.03 -24.76
CA GLY A 185 -0.27 6.28 -25.47
C GLY A 185 0.90 6.69 -26.36
N THR A 186 0.83 7.92 -26.85
CA THR A 186 1.81 8.53 -27.76
C THR A 186 2.59 9.69 -27.12
N LYS A 187 2.29 10.05 -25.87
CA LYS A 187 2.98 11.09 -25.10
C LYS A 187 3.45 10.53 -23.76
N PRO A 188 4.56 11.03 -23.19
CA PRO A 188 4.95 10.72 -21.83
C PRO A 188 3.85 11.09 -20.84
N VAL A 189 3.72 10.30 -19.78
CA VAL A 189 2.79 10.55 -18.67
C VAL A 189 3.58 10.67 -17.38
N GLU A 190 3.31 11.74 -16.63
CA GLU A 190 3.89 11.96 -15.31
C GLU A 190 2.96 11.41 -14.23
N LEU A 191 3.47 10.52 -13.38
CA LEU A 191 2.70 9.80 -12.38
C LEU A 191 3.22 10.10 -10.99
N THR A 192 2.30 10.51 -10.11
CA THR A 192 2.50 10.44 -8.66
C THR A 192 1.69 9.28 -8.12
N GLY A 193 2.07 8.75 -6.96
CA GLY A 193 1.37 7.60 -6.41
C GLY A 193 1.98 7.09 -5.13
N ALA A 194 1.32 6.11 -4.53
CA ALA A 194 1.77 5.43 -3.33
C ALA A 194 1.12 4.05 -3.20
N VAL A 195 1.78 3.16 -2.46
CA VAL A 195 1.13 1.99 -1.89
C VAL A 195 1.08 2.21 -0.39
N LEU A 196 -0.08 2.56 0.14
CA LEU A 196 -0.24 2.94 1.54
C LEU A 196 -0.76 1.75 2.34
N SER A 197 -0.08 1.44 3.45
CA SER A 197 -0.41 0.40 4.40
C SER A 197 -0.80 1.01 5.74
N HIS A 198 -1.96 0.60 6.26
CA HIS A 198 -2.38 0.91 7.62
C HIS A 198 -2.02 -0.26 8.53
N ILE A 199 -0.87 -0.17 9.19
CA ILE A 199 -0.37 -1.20 10.10
C ILE A 199 -1.00 -1.01 11.48
N LYS A 200 -1.54 -2.08 12.05
CA LYS A 200 -2.17 -2.10 13.36
C LYS A 200 -1.12 -2.20 14.47
N PHE A 201 -1.36 -1.46 15.56
CA PHE A 201 -0.62 -1.57 16.81
C PHE A 201 -1.57 -1.69 18.00
N ASP A 202 -1.13 -2.37 19.06
CA ASP A 202 -1.99 -2.63 20.22
C ASP A 202 -2.26 -1.39 21.07
N LYS A 203 -1.27 -0.49 21.13
CA LYS A 203 -1.33 0.74 21.93
C LYS A 203 -0.65 1.90 21.21
N ARG A 204 -1.05 3.10 21.60
CA ARG A 204 -0.40 4.35 21.18
C ARG A 204 1.02 4.48 21.74
N GLY A 205 1.22 4.10 23.01
CA GLY A 205 2.55 4.06 23.62
C GLY A 205 3.37 2.89 23.07
N GLY A 206 4.70 2.98 23.14
CA GLY A 206 5.58 1.87 22.74
C GLY A 206 5.62 1.58 21.23
N THR A 207 5.14 2.52 20.40
CA THR A 207 5.17 2.40 18.93
C THR A 207 6.24 3.29 18.33
N ALA A 208 7.03 2.73 17.41
CA ALA A 208 8.11 3.44 16.74
C ALA A 208 8.38 2.90 15.34
N VAL A 209 9.18 3.65 14.58
CA VAL A 209 9.86 3.17 13.37
C VAL A 209 11.36 3.28 13.55
N GLU A 210 12.08 2.24 13.11
CA GLU A 210 13.54 2.19 13.06
C GLU A 210 14.02 2.20 11.60
N GLY A 211 15.20 2.79 11.38
CA GLY A 211 15.88 2.79 10.07
C GLY A 211 15.77 4.09 9.28
N LEU A 212 15.21 5.14 9.90
CA LEU A 212 15.05 6.46 9.27
C LEU A 212 16.15 7.47 9.65
N ARG A 213 17.03 7.13 10.59
CA ARG A 213 18.13 8.00 11.02
C ARG A 213 19.00 8.42 9.84
N GLY A 214 19.30 9.71 9.75
CA GLY A 214 20.06 10.35 8.68
C GLY A 214 19.23 10.68 7.44
N CYS A 215 17.95 10.30 7.38
CA CYS A 215 17.11 10.59 6.24
C CYS A 215 16.52 12.00 6.32
N SER A 216 16.51 12.70 5.18
CA SER A 216 15.81 13.97 5.06
C SER A 216 14.30 13.75 4.99
N TYR A 217 13.54 14.62 5.65
CA TYR A 217 12.09 14.62 5.60
C TYR A 217 11.51 16.03 5.67
N CYS A 218 10.28 16.17 5.20
CA CYS A 218 9.47 17.36 5.44
C CYS A 218 8.02 16.94 5.71
N SER A 219 7.24 17.83 6.33
CA SER A 219 5.82 17.55 6.55
C SER A 219 5.05 17.67 5.24
N GLN A 220 4.28 16.63 4.91
CA GLN A 220 3.44 16.57 3.72
C GLN A 220 2.15 15.82 4.04
N PRO A 221 1.01 16.21 3.44
CA PRO A 221 -0.21 15.43 3.55
C PRO A 221 -0.07 14.10 2.78
N PRO A 222 -0.81 13.04 3.17
CA PRO A 222 -0.90 11.82 2.37
C PRO A 222 -1.54 12.12 1.01
N PRO A 223 -1.24 11.31 -0.02
CA PRO A 223 -2.06 11.26 -1.22
C PRO A 223 -3.52 10.95 -0.86
N ALA A 224 -4.47 11.66 -1.49
CA ALA A 224 -5.89 11.41 -1.25
C ALA A 224 -6.29 10.03 -1.81
N ALA A 225 -6.95 9.21 -0.99
CA ALA A 225 -7.45 7.90 -1.41
C ALA A 225 -8.73 7.52 -0.65
N GLY A 226 -9.67 6.87 -1.32
CA GLY A 226 -10.96 6.48 -0.74
C GLY A 226 -10.86 5.54 0.47
N PHE A 227 -9.78 4.76 0.56
CA PHE A 227 -9.51 3.85 1.67
C PHE A 227 -8.73 4.51 2.83
N SER A 228 -8.29 5.78 2.71
CA SER A 228 -7.54 6.44 3.78
C SER A 228 -8.40 6.68 5.02
N LEU A 229 -7.85 6.39 6.20
CA LEU A 229 -8.52 6.67 7.48
C LEU A 229 -8.52 8.17 7.78
N LEU A 230 -7.38 8.84 7.57
CA LEU A 230 -7.24 10.27 7.72
C LEU A 230 -7.39 10.96 6.38
N SER A 231 -8.18 12.04 6.33
CA SER A 231 -8.12 12.95 5.19
C SER A 231 -6.77 13.68 5.14
N PRO A 232 -6.34 14.19 3.96
CA PRO A 232 -5.13 14.99 3.84
C PRO A 232 -5.04 16.17 4.83
N ALA A 233 -6.16 16.85 5.06
CA ALA A 233 -6.25 17.95 6.03
C ALA A 233 -6.11 17.46 7.47
N GLU A 234 -6.80 16.36 7.83
CA GLU A 234 -6.69 15.78 9.16
C GLU A 234 -5.28 15.28 9.45
N ALA A 235 -4.60 14.64 8.50
CA ALA A 235 -3.22 14.18 8.67
C ALA A 235 -2.26 15.33 9.04
N MET A 236 -2.50 16.52 8.49
CA MET A 236 -1.69 17.72 8.69
C MET A 236 -2.07 18.58 9.91
N MET A 237 -3.16 18.25 10.62
CA MET A 237 -3.49 18.95 11.86
C MET A 237 -2.37 18.78 12.89
N ARG A 238 -2.07 19.84 13.65
CA ARG A 238 -1.14 19.73 14.78
C ARG A 238 -1.88 19.27 16.02
N GLU A 239 -1.26 18.40 16.79
CA GLU A 239 -1.71 18.14 18.16
C GLU A 239 -1.32 19.31 19.06
N ASP A 240 -2.22 19.71 19.95
CA ASP A 240 -1.89 20.67 20.99
C ASP A 240 -0.77 20.10 21.87
N PRO A 241 0.33 20.84 22.06
CA PRO A 241 1.40 20.42 22.94
C PRO A 241 0.89 20.49 24.38
N GLY A 242 0.32 19.40 24.88
CA GLY A 242 0.02 19.27 26.30
C GLY A 242 1.31 19.44 27.13
N TRP A 243 1.18 19.95 28.35
CA TRP A 243 2.27 20.38 29.26
C TRP A 243 3.40 19.35 29.49
N PHE A 244 3.18 18.06 29.17
CA PHE A 244 4.19 16.98 29.31
C PHE A 244 4.70 16.40 27.98
N SER A 245 4.54 17.11 26.87
CA SER A 245 4.88 16.59 25.52
C SER A 245 6.35 16.77 25.15
N GLY A 246 7.25 16.01 25.78
CA GLY A 246 8.63 15.87 25.29
C GLY A 246 8.67 15.39 23.83
N GLY A 247 9.33 16.16 22.96
CA GLY A 247 9.52 15.88 21.53
C GLY A 247 9.39 17.16 20.70
N GLY A 248 10.25 17.33 19.68
CA GLY A 248 10.31 18.53 18.84
C GLY A 248 9.03 18.84 18.07
N GLU A 249 8.90 20.09 17.60
CA GLU A 249 7.80 20.50 16.72
C GLU A 249 7.95 19.87 15.32
N GLU A 250 6.85 19.39 14.75
CA GLU A 250 6.84 18.94 13.35
C GLU A 250 7.17 20.11 12.42
N PRO A 251 8.09 19.92 11.45
CA PRO A 251 8.46 20.96 10.51
C PRO A 251 7.24 21.46 9.73
N ARG A 252 7.32 22.68 9.21
CA ARG A 252 6.29 23.17 8.28
C ARG A 252 6.47 22.50 6.92
N GLN A 253 5.40 22.48 6.12
CA GLN A 253 5.50 22.02 4.74
C GLN A 253 6.56 22.82 3.97
N GLY A 254 7.39 22.11 3.20
CA GLY A 254 8.51 22.69 2.45
C GLY A 254 9.77 22.98 3.27
N VAL A 255 9.71 22.88 4.61
CA VAL A 255 10.90 22.94 5.48
C VAL A 255 11.45 21.54 5.66
N TRP A 256 12.72 21.36 5.32
CA TRP A 256 13.42 20.08 5.39
C TRP A 256 14.22 19.95 6.68
N THR A 257 14.14 18.77 7.28
CA THR A 257 14.85 18.37 8.49
C THR A 257 15.49 16.99 8.27
N VAL A 258 16.49 16.64 9.05
CA VAL A 258 17.10 15.30 9.05
C VAL A 258 16.66 14.55 10.30
N GLU A 259 16.30 13.28 10.17
CA GLU A 259 15.96 12.43 11.32
C GLU A 259 17.24 12.07 12.07
N GLU A 260 17.39 12.57 13.30
CA GLU A 260 18.58 12.34 14.12
C GLU A 260 18.41 11.14 15.04
N ASP A 261 17.16 10.83 15.38
CA ASP A 261 16.80 9.78 16.33
C ASP A 261 16.93 8.40 15.69
N MET A 262 17.36 7.43 16.48
CA MET A 262 17.41 6.02 16.07
C MET A 262 16.00 5.46 15.83
N TYR A 263 15.05 5.92 16.63
CA TYR A 263 13.65 5.52 16.62
C TYR A 263 12.75 6.74 16.45
N THR A 264 11.98 6.77 15.36
CA THR A 264 10.91 7.76 15.19
C THR A 264 9.71 7.31 16.03
N VAL A 265 9.51 7.93 17.19
CA VAL A 265 8.41 7.58 18.12
C VAL A 265 7.06 8.05 17.56
N LEU A 266 6.11 7.11 17.43
CA LEU A 266 4.81 7.36 16.77
C LEU A 266 3.70 7.80 17.74
N LYS A 267 4.03 8.09 19.00
CA LYS A 267 3.05 8.54 19.99
C LYS A 267 2.37 9.85 19.60
N LYS A 268 3.12 10.79 19.02
CA LYS A 268 2.58 12.07 18.56
C LYS A 268 2.03 11.91 17.14
N LYS A 269 1.14 12.82 16.76
CA LYS A 269 0.69 12.97 15.39
C LYS A 269 1.87 13.40 14.51
N VAL A 270 2.12 12.64 13.46
CA VAL A 270 3.15 12.96 12.45
C VAL A 270 2.56 12.75 11.05
N SER A 271 3.04 13.53 10.09
CA SER A 271 2.70 13.40 8.68
C SER A 271 3.90 13.85 7.87
N ARG A 272 4.74 12.90 7.47
CA ARG A 272 6.08 13.17 6.91
C ARG A 272 6.24 12.42 5.59
N VAL A 273 6.95 13.05 4.67
CA VAL A 273 7.58 12.36 3.55
C VAL A 273 9.09 12.30 3.80
N TYR A 274 9.65 11.11 3.74
CA TYR A 274 11.09 10.88 3.73
C TYR A 274 11.54 10.76 2.28
N ALA A 275 12.43 11.67 1.87
CA ALA A 275 12.91 11.77 0.50
C ALA A 275 14.14 12.67 0.43
N ALA A 276 14.85 12.63 -0.69
CA ALA A 276 15.78 13.70 -1.05
C ALA A 276 14.97 14.96 -1.45
N PRO A 277 15.36 16.17 -0.99
CA PRO A 277 14.78 17.40 -1.49
C PRO A 277 14.80 17.47 -3.03
N PRO A 278 13.75 18.00 -3.70
CA PRO A 278 13.69 18.04 -5.17
C PRO A 278 14.92 18.67 -5.85
N GLU A 279 15.51 19.69 -5.23
CA GLU A 279 16.75 20.32 -5.73
C GLU A 279 17.96 19.39 -5.60
N GLU A 280 18.00 18.54 -4.56
CA GLU A 280 19.07 17.55 -4.40
C GLU A 280 18.95 16.42 -5.43
N ARG A 281 17.72 16.03 -5.80
CA ARG A 281 17.45 15.01 -6.81
C ARG A 281 17.93 15.38 -8.22
N LYS A 282 18.19 16.66 -8.48
CA LYS A 282 18.82 17.13 -9.74
C LYS A 282 20.30 16.75 -9.83
N LYS A 283 20.95 16.41 -8.71
CA LYS A 283 22.35 15.99 -8.68
C LYS A 283 22.47 14.56 -9.22
N ARG A 284 23.65 14.22 -9.76
CA ARG A 284 23.96 12.87 -10.25
C ARG A 284 23.93 11.80 -9.16
N VAL A 285 24.29 12.18 -7.93
CA VAL A 285 24.32 11.31 -6.74
C VAL A 285 23.72 12.10 -5.59
N TYR A 286 22.75 11.50 -4.90
CA TYR A 286 22.07 12.07 -3.75
C TYR A 286 21.62 10.96 -2.80
N SER A 287 21.30 11.34 -1.57
CA SER A 287 20.84 10.39 -0.54
C SER A 287 19.34 10.16 -0.67
N THR A 288 18.92 8.96 -1.05
CA THR A 288 17.51 8.58 -1.06
C THR A 288 17.04 8.18 0.34
N ALA A 289 15.72 8.19 0.55
CA ALA A 289 15.14 7.48 1.68
C ALA A 289 15.56 5.98 1.67
N PRO A 290 15.44 5.26 2.78
CA PRO A 290 15.94 3.89 2.88
C PRO A 290 14.99 2.93 2.17
N SER A 291 15.52 1.92 1.48
CA SER A 291 14.71 0.90 0.79
C SER A 291 14.02 -0.08 1.74
N LYS A 292 14.39 -0.05 3.03
CA LYS A 292 13.75 -0.82 4.09
C LYS A 292 13.73 -0.06 5.41
N PHE A 293 12.71 -0.31 6.22
CA PHE A 293 12.59 0.18 7.59
C PHE A 293 11.75 -0.80 8.41
N THR A 294 11.77 -0.68 9.73
CA THR A 294 11.07 -1.61 10.63
C THR A 294 10.07 -0.86 11.49
N THR A 295 8.83 -1.34 11.55
CA THR A 295 7.85 -0.90 12.56
C THR A 295 8.09 -1.66 13.85
N ILE A 296 7.89 -1.01 14.99
CA ILE A 296 8.06 -1.61 16.31
C ILE A 296 6.79 -1.39 17.12
N ASP A 297 6.24 -2.46 17.67
CA ASP A 297 5.20 -2.44 18.70
C ASP A 297 5.68 -3.19 19.94
N GLN A 298 6.08 -2.44 20.96
CA GLN A 298 6.58 -3.01 22.21
C GLN A 298 5.54 -3.81 22.99
N TYR A 299 4.24 -3.55 22.79
CA TYR A 299 3.19 -4.25 23.53
C TYR A 299 2.93 -5.64 22.96
N SER A 300 2.89 -5.76 21.63
CA SER A 300 2.79 -7.07 20.97
C SER A 300 4.12 -7.81 20.89
N GLY A 301 5.24 -7.08 21.03
CA GLY A 301 6.59 -7.59 20.77
C GLY A 301 6.85 -7.84 19.29
N LEU A 302 5.97 -7.36 18.41
CA LEU A 302 6.05 -7.59 16.97
C LEU A 302 6.72 -6.41 16.27
N GLY A 303 7.49 -6.74 15.24
CA GLY A 303 7.99 -5.77 14.28
C GLY A 303 7.85 -6.29 12.87
N PHE A 304 7.54 -5.38 11.94
CA PHE A 304 7.40 -5.69 10.53
C PHE A 304 8.42 -4.89 9.75
N ARG A 305 9.16 -5.58 8.89
CA ARG A 305 10.08 -4.97 7.95
C ARG A 305 9.30 -4.61 6.70
N LEU A 306 9.26 -3.32 6.38
CA LEU A 306 8.71 -2.84 5.12
C LEU A 306 9.85 -2.65 4.13
N VAL A 307 9.78 -3.34 2.99
CA VAL A 307 10.74 -3.22 1.89
C VAL A 307 10.05 -2.57 0.70
N ARG A 308 10.72 -1.64 0.04
CA ARG A 308 10.17 -0.90 -1.10
C ARG A 308 11.12 -0.87 -2.29
N MET A 309 10.56 -0.88 -3.49
CA MET A 309 11.28 -0.82 -4.76
C MET A 309 10.52 0.04 -5.78
N GLY A 310 11.23 0.83 -6.60
CA GLY A 310 10.64 1.60 -7.71
C GLY A 310 10.24 3.03 -7.33
N PHE A 311 9.47 3.22 -6.27
CA PHE A 311 9.16 4.55 -5.73
C PHE A 311 10.26 5.05 -4.78
N GLU A 312 10.74 6.28 -4.98
CA GLU A 312 11.87 6.86 -4.24
C GLU A 312 11.50 7.48 -2.89
N ASP A 313 10.28 8.01 -2.75
CA ASP A 313 9.81 8.64 -1.52
C ASP A 313 9.19 7.57 -0.59
N MET A 314 9.12 7.89 0.70
CA MET A 314 8.41 7.11 1.70
C MET A 314 7.48 8.02 2.50
N TYR A 315 6.24 7.60 2.65
CA TYR A 315 5.27 8.31 3.48
C TYR A 315 5.17 7.66 4.87
N LEU A 316 5.08 8.48 5.90
CA LEU A 316 4.92 8.06 7.29
C LEU A 316 3.92 8.98 8.00
N CYS A 317 2.84 8.40 8.52
CA CYS A 317 1.83 9.13 9.25
C CYS A 317 1.33 8.38 10.47
N SER A 318 1.39 9.06 11.61
CA SER A 318 0.79 8.64 12.85
C SER A 318 -0.44 9.48 13.14
N PRO A 319 -1.58 8.89 13.53
CA PRO A 319 -2.81 9.62 13.82
C PRO A 319 -2.72 10.47 15.09
N GLY A 320 -1.74 10.22 15.97
CA GLY A 320 -1.75 10.78 17.33
C GLY A 320 -3.05 10.40 18.04
N GLY A 321 -3.61 11.30 18.84
CA GLY A 321 -4.87 11.11 19.57
C GLY A 321 -6.09 10.94 18.68
N MET A 322 -6.02 11.27 17.38
CA MET A 322 -7.17 11.09 16.48
C MET A 322 -7.49 9.62 16.19
N TYR A 323 -6.64 8.67 16.59
CA TYR A 323 -6.92 7.24 16.43
C TYR A 323 -8.24 6.82 17.10
N GLU A 324 -8.64 7.50 18.18
CA GLU A 324 -9.85 7.21 18.96
C GLU A 324 -11.13 7.37 18.14
N LYS A 325 -11.09 8.17 17.06
CA LYS A 325 -12.19 8.28 16.09
C LYS A 325 -12.47 6.98 15.33
N PHE A 326 -11.46 6.11 15.23
CA PHE A 326 -11.47 4.92 14.37
C PHE A 326 -11.61 3.62 15.16
N GLY A 327 -11.37 3.65 16.47
CA GLY A 327 -11.53 2.48 17.33
C GLY A 327 -10.59 2.50 18.54
N LYS A 328 -10.38 1.31 19.11
CA LYS A 328 -9.55 1.12 20.31
C LYS A 328 -8.07 0.88 20.00
N ASP A 329 -7.80 0.27 18.85
CA ASP A 329 -6.45 -0.07 18.45
C ASP A 329 -5.77 1.13 17.79
N TYR A 330 -4.44 1.18 17.89
CA TYR A 330 -3.64 2.22 17.26
C TYR A 330 -3.22 1.79 15.85
N PHE A 331 -2.76 2.74 15.03
CA PHE A 331 -2.28 2.41 13.69
C PHE A 331 -1.24 3.39 13.17
N LEU A 332 -0.47 2.94 12.18
CA LEU A 332 0.43 3.73 11.37
C LEU A 332 -0.01 3.65 9.91
N CYS A 333 -0.14 4.79 9.23
CA CYS A 333 -0.23 4.82 7.78
C CYS A 333 1.17 5.04 7.20
N THR A 334 1.68 4.10 6.42
CA THR A 334 3.01 4.20 5.84
C THR A 334 3.12 3.44 4.52
N GLY A 335 4.10 3.80 3.71
CA GLY A 335 4.45 3.01 2.56
C GLY A 335 5.32 3.77 1.58
N MET A 336 5.58 3.12 0.45
CA MET A 336 6.29 3.74 -0.66
C MET A 336 5.44 4.79 -1.36
N ALA A 337 6.09 5.84 -1.86
CA ALA A 337 5.41 6.90 -2.59
C ALA A 337 6.32 7.59 -3.63
N SER A 338 5.69 8.29 -4.55
CA SER A 338 6.29 9.34 -5.36
C SER A 338 5.33 10.52 -5.32
N MET A 339 5.64 11.48 -4.46
CA MET A 339 4.79 12.64 -4.15
C MET A 339 5.46 13.96 -4.53
N LEU A 340 6.80 13.99 -4.51
CA LEU A 340 7.55 15.23 -4.71
C LEU A 340 8.07 15.39 -6.14
N VAL A 341 8.52 14.31 -6.76
CA VAL A 341 8.97 14.30 -8.15
C VAL A 341 8.28 13.15 -8.87
N PRO A 342 7.34 13.43 -9.79
CA PRO A 342 6.61 12.42 -10.53
C PRO A 342 7.53 11.45 -11.28
N VAL A 343 7.07 10.22 -11.44
CA VAL A 343 7.67 9.23 -12.33
C VAL A 343 7.21 9.51 -13.75
N VAL A 344 8.14 9.58 -14.71
CA VAL A 344 7.80 9.72 -16.13
C VAL A 344 7.73 8.34 -16.77
N VAL A 345 6.61 8.01 -17.41
CA VAL A 345 6.45 6.77 -18.20
C VAL A 345 6.31 7.14 -19.67
N ASN A 346 7.33 6.85 -20.50
CA ASN A 346 7.29 7.22 -21.91
C ASN A 346 6.36 6.30 -22.73
N PRO A 347 5.95 6.71 -23.94
CA PRO A 347 5.16 5.87 -24.84
C PRO A 347 5.76 4.49 -25.05
N GLY A 348 4.97 3.44 -24.81
CA GLY A 348 5.39 2.04 -24.95
C GLY A 348 6.22 1.50 -23.78
N GLU A 349 6.61 2.33 -22.82
CA GLU A 349 7.35 1.90 -21.63
C GLU A 349 6.43 1.33 -20.56
N GLU A 350 7.05 0.55 -19.68
CA GLU A 350 6.47 -0.05 -18.50
C GLU A 350 7.29 0.37 -17.28
N TRP A 351 6.61 0.89 -16.26
CA TRP A 351 7.19 1.22 -14.97
C TRP A 351 6.67 0.28 -13.89
N LYS A 352 7.51 -0.04 -12.90
CA LYS A 352 7.22 -0.99 -11.84
C LYS A 352 7.58 -0.45 -10.46
N ALA A 353 6.77 -0.78 -9.48
CA ALA A 353 7.10 -0.65 -8.07
C ALA A 353 6.55 -1.83 -7.26
N ALA A 354 7.15 -2.08 -6.09
CA ALA A 354 6.70 -3.14 -5.20
C ALA A 354 6.97 -2.83 -3.73
N GLN A 355 6.02 -3.21 -2.88
CA GLN A 355 6.13 -3.13 -1.42
C GLN A 355 5.99 -4.52 -0.81
N VAL A 356 6.86 -4.85 0.12
CA VAL A 356 6.80 -6.10 0.89
C VAL A 356 6.62 -5.76 2.36
N ILE A 357 5.66 -6.40 3.02
CA ILE A 357 5.51 -6.40 4.47
C ILE A 357 5.96 -7.77 4.94
N GLU A 358 7.11 -7.80 5.59
CA GLU A 358 7.75 -9.01 6.08
C GLU A 358 7.70 -9.03 7.61
N HIS A 359 7.46 -10.20 8.18
CA HIS A 359 7.57 -10.38 9.62
C HIS A 359 8.81 -11.22 9.92
N ASP A 360 9.69 -10.66 10.75
CA ASP A 360 10.77 -11.45 11.35
C ASP A 360 10.16 -12.22 12.51
N ASN A 361 9.69 -13.39 12.12
CA ASN A 361 9.65 -14.56 12.94
C ASN A 361 11.05 -14.72 13.61
N LEU A 362 11.26 -14.17 14.82
CA LEU A 362 12.41 -14.42 15.71
C LEU A 362 12.14 -15.44 16.83
#